data_AF-A0A1I6JWX9-F1
#
_entry.id   AF-A0A1I6JWX9-F1
#
_cell.length_a   1.000
_cell.length_b   1.000
_cell.length_c   1.000
_cell.angle_alpha   90.00
_cell.angle_beta   90.00
_cell.angle_gamma   90.00
#
_symmetry.space_group_name_H-M   'P 1'
#
loop_
_entity.id
_entity.type
_entity.pdbx_description
1 polymer ?
#
loop_
_entity_poly.entity_id
_entity_poly.type
_entity_poly.pdbx_seq_one_letter_code
_entity_poly.pdbx_strand_id
1 'polypeptide(L)'
;MKNKIQTIIQGLLWIVTIVPAAYVMKNCISAFFNGTYHGFNSDEKIYGFNAFVDVLLSYIAFEFIFFVIWFICLVIIIVYTIRLHKKHT
;
A
#
# COMPACT_ATOMS: atom_id res chain seq x y z
N MET A 1 -13.19 11.16 27.60
CA MET A 1 -11.82 11.36 27.06
C MET A 1 -11.23 10.13 26.38
N LYS A 2 -11.28 8.92 26.97
CA LYS A 2 -10.75 7.68 26.35
C LYS A 2 -11.19 7.45 24.89
N ASN A 3 -12.48 7.65 24.59
CA ASN A 3 -13.02 7.40 23.25
C ASN A 3 -12.43 8.35 22.18
N LYS A 4 -12.22 9.64 22.50
CA LYS A 4 -11.62 10.61 21.55
C LYS A 4 -10.17 10.26 21.22
N ILE A 5 -9.39 9.85 22.22
CA ILE A 5 -7.99 9.43 22.04
C ILE A 5 -7.92 8.17 21.18
N GLN A 6 -8.82 7.20 21.40
CA GLN A 6 -8.89 5.99 20.59
C GLN A 6 -9.21 6.26 19.12
N THR A 7 -10.12 7.19 18.83
CA THR A 7 -10.43 7.61 17.45
C THR A 7 -9.24 8.27 16.76
N ILE A 8 -8.49 9.12 17.47
CA ILE A 8 -7.27 9.77 16.92
C ILE A 8 -6.22 8.71 16.59
N ILE A 9 -5.94 7.79 17.53
CA ILE A 9 -4.97 6.70 17.31
C ILE A 9 -5.38 5.83 16.12
N GLN A 10 -6.67 5.51 16.00
CA GLN A 10 -7.20 4.75 14.86
C GLN A 10 -6.99 5.48 13.54
N GLY A 11 -7.23 6.79 13.49
CA GLY A 11 -6.96 7.61 12.30
C GLY A 11 -5.48 7.59 11.91
N LEU A 12 -4.57 7.74 12.89
CA LEU A 12 -3.13 7.68 12.64
C LEU A 12 -2.69 6.30 12.12
N LEU A 13 -3.22 5.21 12.67
CA LEU A 13 -2.94 3.85 12.20
C LEU A 13 -3.38 3.64 10.75
N TRP A 14 -4.55 4.17 10.37
CA TRP A 14 -5.01 4.14 8.99
C TRP A 14 -4.10 4.94 8.05
N ILE A 15 -3.65 6.12 8.46
CA ILE A 15 -2.72 6.93 7.66
C ILE A 15 -1.42 6.15 7.41
N VAL A 16 -0.81 5.61 8.47
CA VAL A 16 0.44 4.82 8.36
C VAL A 16 0.25 3.60 7.45
N THR A 17 -0.95 3.01 7.45
CA THR A 17 -1.25 1.84 6.62
C THR A 17 -1.51 2.21 5.16
N ILE A 18 -2.11 3.37 4.87
CA ILE A 18 -2.42 3.78 3.50
C ILE A 18 -1.18 4.30 2.76
N VAL A 19 -0.25 4.96 3.46
CA VAL A 19 0.93 5.60 2.85
C VAL A 19 1.77 4.63 1.98
N PRO A 20 2.13 3.41 2.43
CA PRO A 20 2.88 2.46 1.59
C PRO A 20 2.12 2.08 0.31
N ALA A 21 0.83 1.78 0.41
CA ALA A 21 0.01 1.42 -0.75
C ALA A 21 -0.11 2.59 -1.75
N ALA A 22 -0.29 3.82 -1.24
CA ALA A 22 -0.33 5.02 -2.06
C ALA A 22 1.02 5.29 -2.76
N TYR A 23 2.14 5.02 -2.08
CA TYR A 23 3.47 5.14 -2.66
C TYR A 23 3.69 4.17 -3.82
N VAL A 24 3.38 2.88 -3.63
CA VAL A 24 3.45 1.87 -4.70
C VAL A 24 2.56 2.28 -5.87
N MET A 25 1.32 2.69 -5.59
CA MET A 25 0.37 3.11 -6.62
C MET A 25 0.86 4.32 -7.42
N LYS A 26 1.44 5.32 -6.74
CA LYS A 26 2.06 6.48 -7.40
C LYS A 26 3.14 6.04 -8.39
N ASN A 27 4.00 5.11 -8.01
CA ASN A 27 5.08 4.65 -8.87
C ASN A 27 4.56 3.82 -10.06
N CYS A 28 3.54 2.99 -9.84
CA CYS A 28 2.88 2.26 -10.91
C CYS A 28 2.19 3.20 -11.92
N ILE A 29 1.50 4.24 -11.44
CA ILE A 29 0.90 5.28 -12.29
C ILE A 29 1.97 6.09 -13.03
N SER A 30 3.07 6.44 -12.35
CA SER A 30 4.19 7.11 -13.00
C SER A 30 4.76 6.26 -14.14
N ALA A 31 4.94 4.95 -13.91
CA ALA A 31 5.41 4.01 -14.93
C ALA A 31 4.41 3.84 -16.09
N PHE A 32 3.10 3.90 -15.81
CA PHE A 32 2.08 3.87 -16.85
C PHE A 32 2.26 5.00 -17.89
N PHE A 33 2.50 6.23 -17.42
CA PHE A 33 2.65 7.41 -18.29
C PHE A 33 4.08 7.60 -18.81
N ASN A 34 5.08 7.38 -17.97
CA ASN A 34 6.48 7.69 -18.28
C ASN A 34 7.27 6.48 -18.81
N GLY A 35 6.70 5.29 -18.72
CA GLY A 35 7.32 4.00 -19.05
C GLY A 35 8.29 3.50 -17.98
N THR A 36 8.68 2.23 -18.09
CA THR A 36 9.72 1.58 -17.27
C THR A 36 10.58 0.67 -18.15
N TYR A 37 11.76 0.29 -17.67
CA TYR A 37 12.62 -0.70 -18.32
C TYR A 37 12.40 -2.07 -17.66
N HIS A 38 12.11 -3.07 -18.47
CA HIS A 38 11.75 -4.40 -17.98
C HIS A 38 12.99 -5.24 -17.64
N GLY A 39 13.30 -5.40 -16.35
CA GLY A 39 14.44 -6.20 -15.89
C GLY A 39 15.78 -5.47 -15.90
N PHE A 40 16.80 -6.09 -15.28
CA PHE A 40 18.15 -5.51 -15.19
C PHE A 40 18.83 -5.54 -16.56
N ASN A 41 19.15 -4.36 -17.11
CA ASN A 41 19.78 -4.12 -18.42
C ASN A 41 18.89 -4.28 -19.65
N SER A 42 17.58 -4.04 -19.52
CA SER A 42 16.71 -3.91 -20.70
C SER A 42 16.87 -2.53 -21.35
N ASP A 43 17.17 -2.52 -22.64
CA ASP A 43 17.12 -1.31 -23.47
C ASP A 43 15.68 -0.98 -23.93
N GLU A 44 14.75 -1.92 -23.75
CA GLU A 44 13.36 -1.76 -24.16
C GLU A 44 12.56 -1.06 -23.06
N LYS A 45 11.97 0.08 -23.42
CA LYS A 45 11.11 0.86 -22.54
C LYS A 45 9.66 0.51 -22.81
N ILE A 46 9.01 -0.13 -21.84
CA ILE A 46 7.60 -0.50 -21.90
C ILE A 46 6.73 0.62 -21.32
N TYR A 47 5.48 0.72 -21.79
CA TYR A 47 4.53 1.78 -21.43
C TYR A 47 3.14 1.23 -21.09
N GLY A 48 2.27 2.11 -20.60
CA GLY A 48 0.86 1.80 -20.36
C GLY A 48 0.68 0.74 -19.28
N PHE A 49 -0.31 -0.12 -19.45
CA PHE A 49 -0.65 -1.11 -18.43
C PHE A 49 0.46 -2.15 -18.20
N ASN A 50 1.25 -2.47 -19.21
CA ASN A 50 2.40 -3.38 -19.06
C ASN A 50 3.45 -2.78 -18.13
N ALA A 51 3.77 -1.49 -18.27
CA ALA A 51 4.68 -0.80 -17.37
C ALA A 51 4.15 -0.68 -15.93
N PHE A 52 2.83 -0.47 -15.79
CA PHE A 52 2.17 -0.48 -14.48
C PHE A 52 2.35 -1.82 -13.78
N VAL A 53 2.03 -2.92 -14.46
CA VAL A 53 2.11 -4.28 -13.91
C VAL A 53 3.54 -4.66 -13.60
N ASP A 54 4.48 -4.32 -14.47
CA ASP A 54 5.90 -4.60 -14.26
C ASP A 54 6.43 -3.95 -12.97
N VAL A 55 6.14 -2.66 -12.78
CA VAL A 55 6.51 -1.97 -11.54
C VAL A 55 5.81 -2.56 -10.33
N LEU A 56 4.51 -2.87 -10.40
CA LEU A 56 3.79 -3.52 -9.31
C LEU A 56 4.42 -4.86 -8.92
N LEU A 57 4.77 -5.69 -9.90
CA LEU A 57 5.39 -6.99 -9.67
C LEU A 57 6.79 -6.84 -9.07
N SER A 58 7.57 -5.84 -9.49
CA SER A 58 8.87 -5.56 -8.87
C SER A 58 8.75 -5.22 -7.38
N TYR A 59 7.76 -4.40 -7.00
CA TYR A 59 7.48 -4.10 -5.59
C TYR A 59 7.08 -5.38 -4.83
N ILE A 60 6.22 -6.20 -5.41
CA ILE A 60 5.82 -7.47 -4.77
C ILE A 60 7.02 -8.40 -4.62
N ALA A 61 7.92 -8.49 -5.60
CA ALA A 61 9.06 -9.40 -5.57
C ALA A 61 10.16 -8.96 -4.60
N PHE A 62 10.56 -7.68 -4.62
CA PHE A 62 11.66 -7.17 -3.79
C PHE A 62 11.22 -6.76 -2.39
N GLU A 63 9.96 -6.33 -2.23
CA GLU A 63 9.40 -5.91 -0.94
C GLU A 63 8.39 -6.92 -0.38
N PHE A 64 8.42 -8.19 -0.84
CA PHE A 64 7.44 -9.21 -0.46
C PHE A 64 7.23 -9.32 1.06
N ILE A 65 8.33 -9.36 1.83
CA ILE A 65 8.27 -9.46 3.29
C ILE A 65 7.57 -8.24 3.89
N PHE A 66 7.87 -7.04 3.39
CA PHE A 66 7.22 -5.80 3.82
C PHE A 66 5.74 -5.78 3.44
N PHE A 67 5.38 -6.28 2.26
CA PHE A 67 4.00 -6.44 1.83
C PHE A 67 3.21 -7.38 2.75
N VAL A 68 3.78 -8.52 3.14
CA VAL A 68 3.14 -9.46 4.07
C VAL A 68 2.92 -8.83 5.44
N ILE A 69 3.94 -8.16 5.99
CA ILE A 69 3.83 -7.45 7.28
C ILE A 69 2.77 -6.35 7.20
N TRP A 70 2.78 -5.55 6.13
CA TRP A 70 1.80 -4.52 5.88
C TRP A 70 0.37 -5.08 5.81
N PHE A 71 0.17 -6.20 5.10
CA PHE A 71 -1.13 -6.85 4.98
C PHE A 71 -1.65 -7.35 6.34
N ILE A 72 -0.78 -7.93 7.16
CA ILE A 72 -1.14 -8.33 8.54
C ILE A 72 -1.57 -7.12 9.36
N CYS A 73 -0.81 -6.01 9.30
CA CYS A 73 -1.16 -4.76 9.98
C CYS A 73 -2.53 -4.22 9.52
N LEU A 74 -2.80 -4.25 8.21
CA LEU A 74 -4.08 -3.83 7.64
C LEU A 74 -5.24 -4.65 8.22
N VAL A 75 -5.12 -5.98 8.26
CA VAL A 75 -6.14 -6.87 8.83
C VAL A 75 -6.38 -6.55 10.31
N ILE A 76 -5.31 -6.37 11.09
CA ILE A 76 -5.41 -6.02 12.52
C ILE A 76 -6.17 -4.70 12.70
N ILE A 77 -5.87 -3.69 11.89
CA ILE A 77 -6.50 -2.37 11.96
C ILE A 77 -7.98 -2.43 11.56
N ILE A 78 -8.34 -3.23 10.55
CA ILE A 78 -9.74 -3.46 10.17
C ILE A 78 -10.51 -4.10 11.33
N VAL A 79 -9.98 -5.19 11.91
CA VAL A 79 -10.62 -5.87 13.04
C VAL A 79 -10.76 -4.95 14.24
N TYR A 80 -9.73 -4.17 14.55
CA TYR A 80 -9.75 -3.19 15.63
C TYR A 80 -10.79 -2.10 15.40
N THR A 81 -10.89 -1.59 14.16
CA THR A 81 -11.89 -0.61 13.72
C THR A 81 -13.31 -1.13 13.95
N ILE A 82 -13.60 -2.36 13.51
CA ILE A 82 -14.91 -2.99 13.67
C ILE A 82 -15.26 -3.16 15.16
N ARG A 83 -14.29 -3.60 15.99
CA ARG A 83 -14.49 -3.77 17.44
C ARG A 83 -14.78 -2.45 18.16
N LEU A 84 -14.05 -1.38 17.82
CA LEU A 84 -14.32 -0.05 18.37
C LEU A 84 -15.73 0.41 18.01
N HIS A 85 -16.15 0.23 16.76
CA HIS A 85 -17.47 0.64 16.31
C HIS A 85 -18.60 -0.11 17.05
N LYS A 86 -18.49 -1.45 17.18
CA LYS A 86 -19.44 -2.27 17.96
C LYS A 86 -19.53 -1.89 19.44
N LYS A 87 -18.46 -1.34 20.03
CA LYS A 87 -18.46 -0.90 21.44
C LYS A 87 -19.14 0.47 21.64
N HIS A 88 -19.32 1.22 20.57
CA HIS A 88 -19.96 2.54 20.57
C HIS A 88 -21.41 2.52 20.05
N THR A 89 -21.89 1.37 19.58
CA THR A 89 -23.30 1.12 19.26
C THR A 89 -23.98 0.50 20.48
#